data_AF-A0A8T4FPL4-F1
#
_entry.id   AF-A0A8T4FPL4-F1
#
_cell.length_a   1.000
_cell.length_b   1.000
_cell.length_c   1.000
_cell.angle_alpha   90.00
_cell.angle_beta   90.00
_cell.angle_gamma   90.00
#
_symmetry.space_group_name_H-M   'P 1'
#
loop_
_entity.id
_entity.type
_entity.pdbx_description
1 polymer ?
#
loop_
_entity_poly.entity_id
_entity_poly.type
_entity_poly.pdbx_seq_one_letter_code
_entity_poly.pdbx_strand_id
1 'polypeptide(L)'
;MTEFERFASLDRGIGTATLGRYGAAMDAYINPTVIEERKLNATSIDVFSRLLMDRVIWLGCPIDDTVANIVQAQLLFLSSVD
;
A
#
# COMPACT_ATOMS: atom_id res chain seq x y z
N MET A 1 10.76 9.45 -18.72
CA MET A 1 11.75 8.63 -18.00
C MET A 1 11.79 9.14 -16.57
N THR A 2 11.30 8.37 -15.63
CA THR A 2 11.22 8.79 -14.22
C THR A 2 12.62 8.78 -13.60
N GLU A 3 12.82 9.53 -12.51
CA GLU A 3 14.10 9.54 -11.77
C GLU A 3 14.49 8.14 -11.28
N PHE A 4 13.47 7.34 -10.91
CA PHE A 4 13.61 5.93 -10.57
C PHE A 4 14.13 5.08 -11.73
N GLU A 5 13.57 5.23 -12.94
CA GLU A 5 14.03 4.49 -14.14
C GLU A 5 15.48 4.84 -14.49
N ARG A 6 15.84 6.12 -14.35
CA ARG A 6 17.21 6.60 -14.58
C ARG A 6 18.19 5.99 -13.57
N PHE A 7 17.82 5.96 -12.28
CA PHE A 7 18.64 5.34 -11.23
C PHE A 7 18.79 3.82 -11.42
N ALA A 8 17.69 3.11 -11.70
CA ALA A 8 17.70 1.68 -11.89
C ALA A 8 18.49 1.24 -13.13
N SER A 9 18.42 2.02 -14.22
CA SER A 9 19.15 1.75 -15.45
C SER A 9 20.64 2.13 -15.36
N LEU A 10 20.99 3.26 -14.74
CA LEU A 10 22.36 3.77 -14.74
C LEU A 10 23.22 3.26 -13.56
N ASP A 11 22.66 3.18 -12.36
CA ASP A 11 23.43 2.83 -11.14
C ASP A 11 23.42 1.32 -10.87
N ARG A 12 22.33 0.63 -11.23
CA ARG A 12 22.11 -0.79 -10.90
C ARG A 12 22.15 -1.72 -12.11
N GLY A 13 22.36 -1.18 -13.31
CA GLY A 13 22.46 -1.97 -14.55
C GLY A 13 21.23 -2.82 -14.84
N ILE A 14 20.06 -2.44 -14.30
CA ILE A 14 18.83 -3.22 -14.48
C ILE A 14 18.33 -2.99 -15.90
N GLY A 15 18.28 -4.07 -16.68
CA GLY A 15 17.80 -4.04 -18.05
C GLY A 15 16.35 -3.54 -18.14
N THR A 16 16.07 -2.70 -19.14
CA THR A 16 14.76 -2.10 -19.40
C THR A 16 13.62 -3.12 -19.47
N ALA A 17 13.90 -4.35 -19.92
CA ALA A 17 12.93 -5.45 -19.96
C ALA A 17 12.51 -5.94 -18.56
N THR A 18 13.41 -5.89 -17.58
CA THR A 18 13.12 -6.24 -16.18
C THR A 18 12.34 -5.10 -15.50
N LEU A 19 12.69 -3.85 -15.80
CA LEU A 19 11.93 -2.67 -15.33
C LEU A 19 10.49 -2.67 -15.87
N GLY A 20 10.32 -2.98 -17.16
CA GLY A 20 8.99 -3.10 -17.77
C GLY A 20 8.14 -4.22 -17.16
N ARG A 21 8.76 -5.35 -16.80
CA ARG A 21 8.07 -6.45 -16.10
C ARG A 21 7.66 -6.07 -14.68
N TYR A 22 8.48 -5.28 -13.99
CA TYR A 22 8.16 -4.80 -12.65
C TYR A 22 7.01 -3.78 -12.68
N GLY A 23 7.03 -2.85 -13.65
CA GLY A 23 5.91 -1.93 -13.87
C GLY A 23 4.61 -2.65 -14.20
N ALA A 24 4.65 -3.65 -15.10
CA ALA A 24 3.48 -4.44 -15.45
C ALA A 24 2.94 -5.30 -14.30
N ALA A 25 3.80 -5.82 -13.42
CA ALA A 25 3.38 -6.56 -12.23
C ALA A 25 2.73 -5.64 -11.18
N MET A 26 3.16 -4.38 -11.10
CA MET A 26 2.56 -3.36 -10.23
C MET A 26 1.22 -2.87 -10.79
N ASP A 27 1.10 -2.67 -12.10
CA ASP A 27 -0.17 -2.33 -12.77
C ASP A 27 -1.17 -3.49 -12.77
N ALA A 28 -0.69 -4.75 -12.81
CA ALA A 28 -1.53 -5.94 -12.66
C ALA A 28 -2.06 -6.11 -11.23
N TYR A 29 -1.49 -5.41 -10.24
CA TYR A 29 -2.10 -5.23 -8.93
C TYR A 29 -3.22 -4.17 -9.05
N ILE A 30 -4.24 -4.50 -9.85
CA ILE A 30 -5.45 -3.71 -10.00
C ILE A 30 -6.19 -3.73 -8.65
N ASN A 31 -5.84 -2.78 -7.80
CA ASN A 31 -6.68 -2.34 -6.72
C ASN A 31 -7.99 -1.84 -7.37
N PRO A 32 -9.18 -2.32 -6.99
CA PRO A 32 -10.41 -1.91 -7.65
C PRO A 32 -10.66 -0.43 -7.35
N THR A 33 -10.22 0.44 -8.25
CA THR A 33 -10.49 1.87 -8.15
C THR A 33 -11.97 2.07 -8.48
N VAL A 34 -12.78 2.25 -7.45
CA VAL A 34 -14.17 2.68 -7.58
C VAL A 34 -14.15 4.10 -8.17
N ILE A 35 -14.44 4.21 -9.47
CA ILE A 35 -14.61 5.50 -10.13
C ILE A 35 -16.01 5.98 -9.79
N GLU A 36 -16.13 6.84 -8.79
CA GLU A 36 -17.35 7.62 -8.54
C GLU A 36 -17.06 9.10 -8.83
N GLU A 37 -17.67 9.64 -9.89
CA GLU A 37 -17.69 11.08 -10.15
C GLU A 37 -18.58 11.77 -9.10
N ARG A 38 -18.01 12.27 -8.00
CA ARG A 38 -18.68 13.30 -7.20
C ARG A 38 -17.70 14.34 -6.66
N LYS A 39 -18.01 15.60 -6.97
CA LYS A 39 -17.31 16.83 -6.57
C LYS A 39 -17.36 17.01 -5.05
N LEU A 40 -16.24 17.48 -4.49
CA LEU A 40 -16.01 18.00 -3.12
C LEU A 40 -15.93 16.99 -1.95
N ASN A 41 -14.70 16.67 -1.54
CA ASN A 41 -14.27 16.33 -0.17
C ASN A 41 -15.04 15.28 0.64
N ALA A 42 -15.44 14.16 0.04
CA ALA A 42 -15.68 12.94 0.82
C ALA A 42 -14.46 12.03 0.70
N THR A 43 -13.52 12.11 1.64
CA THR A 43 -12.58 11.00 1.83
C THR A 43 -13.38 9.86 2.43
N SER A 44 -13.86 8.94 1.60
CA SER A 44 -14.48 7.71 2.04
C SER A 44 -13.44 6.92 2.83
N ILE A 45 -13.53 7.00 4.16
CA ILE A 45 -12.67 6.22 5.04
C ILE A 45 -13.25 4.81 5.17
N ASP A 46 -12.41 3.80 4.96
CA ASP A 46 -12.78 2.41 5.17
C ASP A 46 -13.08 2.13 6.65
N VAL A 47 -13.94 1.14 6.91
CA VAL A 47 -14.38 0.78 8.27
C VAL A 47 -13.20 0.35 9.15
N PHE A 48 -12.20 -0.33 8.59
CA PHE A 48 -10.99 -0.72 9.33
C PHE A 48 -10.13 0.48 9.69
N SER A 49 -10.02 1.46 8.81
CA SER A 49 -9.32 2.73 9.09
C SER A 49 -10.04 3.53 10.18
N ARG A 50 -11.38 3.54 10.18
CA ARG A 50 -12.17 4.17 11.25
C ARG A 50 -11.95 3.47 12.60
N LEU A 51 -11.93 2.14 12.63
CA LEU A 51 -11.62 1.36 13.82
C LEU A 51 -10.21 1.62 14.33
N LEU A 52 -9.21 1.70 13.43
CA LEU A 52 -7.83 1.98 13.80
C LEU A 52 -7.68 3.39 14.41
N MET A 53 -8.39 4.41 13.88
CA MET A 53 -8.44 5.74 14.50
C MET A 53 -9.03 5.72 15.92
N ASP A 54 -10.03 4.87 16.15
CA ASP A 54 -10.62 4.64 17.47
C ASP A 54 -9.79 3.63 18.30
N ARG A 55 -8.53 3.35 17.89
CA ARG A 55 -7.54 2.46 18.53
C ARG A 55 -7.97 1.00 18.62
N VAL A 56 -8.73 0.51 17.65
CA VAL A 56 -9.20 -0.88 17.55
C VAL A 56 -8.50 -1.61 16.40
N ILE A 57 -7.87 -2.74 16.70
CA ILE A 57 -7.28 -3.66 15.72
C ILE A 57 -8.17 -4.91 15.62
N TRP A 58 -8.52 -5.32 14.40
CA TRP A 58 -9.36 -6.49 14.13
C TRP A 58 -8.55 -7.63 13.52
N LEU A 59 -8.55 -8.81 14.16
CA LEU A 59 -7.85 -10.01 13.70
C LEU A 59 -8.87 -11.11 13.36
N GLY A 60 -9.30 -11.16 12.10
CA GLY A 60 -10.30 -12.12 11.61
C GLY A 60 -9.76 -13.28 10.78
N CYS A 61 -8.46 -13.27 10.45
CA CYS A 61 -7.82 -14.26 9.58
C CYS A 61 -6.83 -15.14 10.38
N PRO A 62 -6.51 -16.36 9.90
CA PRO A 62 -5.43 -17.16 10.45
C PRO A 62 -4.13 -16.36 10.54
N ILE A 63 -3.33 -16.63 11.57
CA ILE A 63 -2.06 -15.94 11.77
C ILE A 63 -0.99 -16.60 10.93
N ASP A 64 -0.45 -15.84 9.98
CA ASP A 64 0.78 -16.13 9.28
C ASP A 64 1.78 -14.97 9.45
N ASP A 65 2.97 -15.10 8.86
CA ASP A 65 4.02 -14.07 8.95
C ASP A 65 3.56 -12.71 8.39
N THR A 66 2.68 -12.71 7.39
CA THR A 66 2.16 -11.48 6.77
C THR A 66 1.22 -10.76 7.73
N VAL A 67 0.26 -11.50 8.30
CA VAL A 67 -0.70 -10.97 9.27
C VAL A 67 0.02 -10.46 10.52
N ALA A 68 1.02 -11.20 11.01
CA ALA A 68 1.83 -10.80 12.16
C ALA A 68 2.55 -9.46 11.93
N ASN A 69 3.20 -9.29 10.77
CA ASN A 69 3.89 -8.05 10.40
C ASN A 69 2.92 -6.86 10.29
N ILE A 70 1.72 -7.07 9.74
CA ILE A 70 0.70 -6.01 9.61
C ILE A 70 0.23 -5.55 10.99
N VAL A 71 -0.10 -6.49 11.89
CA VAL A 71 -0.54 -6.15 13.26
C VAL A 71 0.57 -5.43 14.02
N GLN A 72 1.82 -5.87 13.89
CA GLN A 72 2.96 -5.19 14.50
C GLN A 72 3.10 -3.75 13.99
N ALA A 73 2.97 -3.52 12.67
CA ALA A 73 3.03 -2.19 12.09
C ALA A 73 1.89 -1.29 12.61
N GLN A 74 0.66 -1.83 12.74
CA GLN A 74 -0.49 -1.10 13.29
C GLN A 74 -0.27 -0.73 14.76
N LEU A 75 0.31 -1.61 15.57
CA LEU A 75 0.65 -1.33 16.97
C LEU A 75 1.71 -0.22 17.10
N LEU A 76 2.78 -0.30 16.30
CA LEU A 76 3.84 0.72 16.27
C LEU A 76 3.28 2.07 15.82
N PHE A 77 2.40 2.06 14.81
CA PHE A 77 1.72 3.28 14.36
C PHE A 77 0.92 3.90 15.50
N LEU A 78 0.01 3.14 16.13
CA LEU A 78 -0.82 3.65 17.23
C LEU A 78 0.00 4.19 18.41
N SER A 79 1.15 3.57 18.72
CA SER A 79 2.07 4.06 19.76
C SER A 79 2.80 5.34 19.37
N SER A 80 2.96 5.63 18.07
CA SER A 80 3.65 6.81 17.57
C SER A 80 2.73 7.99 17.32
N VAL A 81 1.41 7.77 17.17
CA VAL A 81 0.42 8.86 17.09
C VAL A 81 0.03 9.37 18.49
N ASP A 82 0.54 8.72 19.55
CA ASP A 82 0.46 9.21 20.94
C ASP A 82 1.49 10.31 21.20
#